data_AF-A0A5D3J4P0-F1
#
_entry.id   AF-A0A5D3J4P0-F1
#
_cell.length_a   1.000
_cell.length_b   1.000
_cell.length_c   1.000
_cell.angle_alpha   90.00
_cell.angle_beta   90.00
_cell.angle_gamma   90.00
#
_symmetry.space_group_name_H-M   'P 1'
#
loop_
_entity.id
_entity.type
_entity.pdbx_description
1 polymer ?
#
loop_
_entity_poly.entity_id
_entity_poly.type
_entity_poly.pdbx_seq_one_letter_code
_entity_poly.pdbx_strand_id
1 'polypeptide(L)'
;GLTVALVTGVPFGTFIGQHFGWRETFLAVSILGVIALISSLILVPNNIPGRASASLRDQMKVLTHPRLLMIYTITALGYGGVFTAFTFLAPMMQELAGFSPSAVSWILLGYGVSVAIGNVWGGKLADKHGAVSALKFIFAALVVLLLVFQLTASVHYAALATVLVMGIFAFGNVPGLQVYVVQKAEQYTPG
;
A
#
# COMPACT_ATOMS: atom_id res chain seq x y z
N GLY A 1 -1.00 -5.55 11.96
CA GLY A 1 0.17 -4.65 12.07
C GLY A 1 0.12 -3.59 11.00
N LEU A 2 0.55 -3.91 9.77
CA LEU A 2 0.74 -2.94 8.68
C LEU A 2 -0.52 -2.13 8.31
N THR A 3 -1.69 -2.78 8.19
CA THR A 3 -2.94 -2.08 7.83
C THR A 3 -3.38 -1.08 8.89
N VAL A 4 -3.29 -1.43 10.18
CA VAL A 4 -3.61 -0.52 11.29
C VAL A 4 -2.66 0.67 11.27
N ALA A 5 -1.36 0.44 11.05
CA ALA A 5 -0.35 1.49 10.96
C ALA A 5 -0.59 2.45 9.78
N LEU A 6 -1.03 1.96 8.62
CA LEU A 6 -1.32 2.81 7.46
C LEU A 6 -2.54 3.72 7.69
N VAL A 7 -3.59 3.15 8.28
CA VAL A 7 -4.87 3.84 8.49
C VAL A 7 -4.77 4.91 9.56
N THR A 8 -4.03 4.65 10.64
CA THR A 8 -3.87 5.61 11.73
C THR A 8 -2.66 6.52 11.52
N GLY A 9 -1.57 6.00 10.95
CA GLY A 9 -0.31 6.73 10.82
C GLY A 9 -0.40 7.95 9.91
N VAL A 10 -1.12 7.86 8.78
CA VAL A 10 -1.23 8.99 7.83
C VAL A 10 -2.03 10.15 8.45
N PRO A 11 -3.25 9.97 8.98
CA PRO A 11 -3.99 11.06 9.62
C PRO A 11 -3.26 11.68 10.81
N PHE A 12 -2.66 10.86 11.69
CA PHE A 12 -1.90 11.37 12.83
C PHE A 12 -0.65 12.14 12.37
N GLY A 13 0.06 11.64 11.35
CA GLY A 13 1.20 12.32 10.77
C GLY A 13 0.81 13.66 10.13
N THR A 14 -0.29 13.70 9.37
CA THR A 14 -0.80 14.95 8.80
C THR A 14 -1.26 15.94 9.87
N PHE A 15 -1.95 15.47 10.93
CA PHE A 15 -2.40 16.32 12.03
C PHE A 15 -1.22 16.97 12.77
N ILE A 16 -0.20 16.17 13.11
CA ILE A 16 1.04 16.68 13.72
C ILE A 16 1.73 17.64 12.76
N GLY A 17 1.84 17.27 11.49
CA GLY A 17 2.45 18.09 10.44
C GLY A 17 1.78 19.45 10.27
N GLN A 18 0.45 19.51 10.35
CA GLN A 18 -0.33 20.74 10.21
C GLN A 18 -0.25 21.65 11.44
N HIS A 19 -0.22 21.08 12.66
CA HIS A 19 -0.27 21.88 13.90
C HIS A 19 1.10 22.21 14.47
N PHE A 20 2.06 21.29 14.35
CA PHE A 20 3.36 21.37 15.02
C PHE A 20 4.52 21.48 14.03
N GLY A 21 4.30 21.12 12.77
CA GLY A 21 5.31 21.13 11.73
C GLY A 21 5.75 19.74 11.30
N TRP A 22 6.43 19.69 10.14
CA TRP A 22 6.85 18.43 9.54
C TRP A 22 7.96 17.74 10.34
N ARG A 23 8.80 18.48 11.06
CA ARG A 23 9.93 17.94 11.85
C ARG A 23 9.44 17.08 13.02
N GLU A 24 8.36 17.50 13.65
CA GLU A 24 7.71 16.89 14.81
C GLU A 24 7.04 15.58 14.41
N THR A 25 6.52 15.52 13.18
CA THR A 25 6.04 14.27 12.57
C THR A 25 7.18 13.26 12.44
N PHE A 26 8.36 13.68 11.95
CA PHE A 26 9.52 12.78 11.85
C PHE A 26 10.04 12.35 13.23
N LEU A 27 10.07 13.25 14.22
CA LEU A 27 10.46 12.90 15.59
C LEU A 27 9.52 11.85 16.20
N ALA A 28 8.20 12.01 16.04
CA ALA A 28 7.22 11.04 16.51
C ALA A 28 7.41 9.66 15.87
N VAL A 29 7.60 9.61 14.54
CA VAL A 29 7.88 8.36 13.82
C VAL A 29 9.20 7.72 14.29
N SER A 30 10.24 8.52 14.51
CA SER A 30 11.53 8.04 15.01
C SER A 30 11.40 7.41 16.40
N ILE A 31 10.65 8.04 17.31
CA ILE A 31 10.42 7.51 18.67
C ILE A 31 9.69 6.17 18.61
N LEU A 32 8.64 6.06 17.78
CA LEU A 32 7.92 4.81 17.56
C LEU A 32 8.85 3.71 16.99
N GLY A 33 9.76 4.08 16.10
CA GLY A 33 10.78 3.16 15.57
C GLY A 33 11.72 2.62 16.65
N VAL A 34 12.19 3.48 17.56
CA VAL A 34 13.02 3.06 18.70
C VAL A 34 12.25 2.14 19.65
N ILE A 35 10.98 2.45 19.95
CA ILE A 35 10.12 1.60 20.77
C ILE A 35 9.93 0.23 20.13
N ALA A 36 9.69 0.17 18.82
CA ALA A 36 9.54 -1.08 18.08
C ALA A 36 10.83 -1.92 18.10
N LEU A 37 12.00 -1.27 17.94
CA LEU A 37 13.30 -1.93 18.02
C LEU A 37 13.53 -2.56 19.40
N ILE A 38 13.35 -1.78 20.47
CA ILE A 38 13.53 -2.25 21.84
C ILE A 38 12.55 -3.39 22.15
N SER A 39 11.29 -3.23 21.76
CA SER A 39 10.26 -4.25 21.93
C SER A 39 10.63 -5.55 21.19
N SER A 40 11.16 -5.45 19.97
CA SER A 40 11.64 -6.60 19.20
C SER A 40 12.81 -7.30 19.89
N LEU A 41 13.76 -6.55 20.44
CA LEU A 41 14.93 -7.10 21.15
C LEU A 41 14.54 -7.86 22.43
N ILE A 42 13.47 -7.43 23.09
CA ILE A 42 13.01 -8.03 24.36
C ILE A 42 12.05 -9.20 24.12
N LEU A 43 11.13 -9.05 23.15
CA LEU A 43 10.00 -9.97 22.98
C LEU A 43 10.24 -11.07 21.95
N VAL A 44 11.14 -10.88 20.99
CA VAL A 44 11.42 -11.92 19.97
C VAL A 44 12.33 -12.98 20.59
N PRO A 45 11.92 -14.26 20.63
CA PRO A 45 12.75 -15.32 21.18
C PRO A 45 14.04 -15.49 20.38
N ASN A 46 15.18 -15.56 21.06
CA ASN A 46 16.48 -15.79 20.41
C ASN A 46 16.68 -17.22 19.88
N ASN A 47 15.70 -18.10 20.09
CA ASN A 47 15.78 -19.53 19.77
C ASN A 47 15.04 -19.92 18.48
N ILE A 48 14.79 -18.96 17.59
CA ILE A 48 14.21 -19.24 16.28
C ILE A 48 15.31 -19.88 15.42
N PRO A 49 15.11 -21.10 14.89
CA PRO A 49 16.10 -21.75 14.03
C PRO A 49 16.41 -20.86 12.84
N GLY A 50 17.66 -20.40 12.76
CA GLY A 50 18.13 -19.59 11.66
C GLY A 50 18.05 -20.40 10.36
N ARG A 51 17.14 -20.05 9.46
CA ARG A 51 17.23 -20.51 8.07
C ARG A 51 18.57 -20.02 7.52
N ALA A 52 19.31 -20.90 6.85
CA ALA A 52 20.57 -20.55 6.21
C ALA A 52 20.37 -19.27 5.38
N SER A 53 21.14 -18.22 5.69
CA SER A 53 21.02 -16.95 5.00
C SER A 53 21.35 -17.16 3.52
N ALA A 54 20.40 -16.81 2.63
CA ALA A 54 20.63 -16.91 1.20
C ALA A 54 21.86 -16.08 0.82
N SER A 55 22.84 -16.70 0.14
CA SER A 55 24.06 -16.01 -0.24
C SER A 55 23.74 -14.85 -1.20
N LEU A 56 24.59 -13.82 -1.24
CA LEU A 56 24.42 -12.70 -2.19
C LEU A 56 24.30 -13.17 -3.65
N ARG A 57 24.94 -14.30 -3.98
CA ARG A 57 24.88 -14.92 -5.31
C ARG A 57 23.51 -15.53 -5.60
N ASP A 58 22.88 -16.13 -4.60
CA ASP A 58 21.53 -16.68 -4.73
C ASP A 58 20.49 -15.57 -4.85
N GLN A 59 20.65 -14.48 -4.10
CA GLN A 59 19.80 -13.28 -4.23
C GLN A 59 19.92 -12.64 -5.62
N MET A 60 21.14 -12.53 -6.16
CA MET A 60 21.39 -12.04 -7.53
C MET A 60 20.72 -12.90 -8.61
N LYS A 61 20.74 -14.24 -8.47
CA LYS A 61 20.06 -15.15 -9.41
C LYS A 61 18.54 -14.95 -9.39
N VAL A 62 17.96 -14.71 -8.22
CA VAL A 62 16.53 -14.42 -8.07
C VAL A 62 16.19 -13.08 -8.75
N LEU A 63 16.98 -12.03 -8.53
CA LEU A 63 16.76 -10.71 -9.13
C LEU A 63 16.87 -10.69 -10.66
N THR A 64 17.71 -11.55 -11.23
CA THR A 64 17.97 -11.59 -12.67
C THR A 64 17.13 -12.61 -13.43
N HIS A 65 16.32 -13.43 -12.74
CA HIS A 65 15.53 -14.45 -13.39
C HIS A 65 14.40 -13.82 -14.25
N PRO A 66 14.31 -14.11 -15.57
CA PRO A 66 13.33 -13.48 -16.47
C PRO A 66 11.87 -13.49 -15.99
N ARG A 67 11.42 -14.59 -15.35
CA ARG A 67 10.05 -14.69 -14.82
C ARG A 67 9.81 -13.79 -13.61
N LEU A 68 10.83 -13.61 -12.77
CA LEU A 68 10.76 -12.74 -11.59
C LEU A 68 10.85 -11.27 -12.00
N LEU A 69 11.70 -10.95 -12.98
CA LEU A 69 11.75 -9.62 -13.59
C LEU A 69 10.37 -9.19 -14.11
N MET A 70 9.64 -10.07 -14.79
CA MET A 70 8.29 -9.76 -15.27
C MET A 70 7.33 -9.44 -14.11
N ILE A 71 7.41 -10.19 -13.00
CA ILE A 71 6.61 -9.94 -11.80
C ILE A 71 7.00 -8.61 -11.14
N TYR A 72 8.30 -8.31 -11.07
CA TYR A 72 8.79 -7.03 -10.54
C TYR A 72 8.32 -5.86 -11.39
N THR A 73 8.37 -5.97 -12.72
CA THR A 73 7.87 -4.93 -13.63
C THR A 73 6.37 -4.72 -13.46
N ILE A 74 5.56 -5.79 -13.40
CA ILE A 74 4.11 -5.67 -13.16
C ILE A 74 3.84 -5.00 -11.80
N THR A 75 4.61 -5.37 -10.78
CA THR A 75 4.48 -4.78 -9.44
C THR A 75 4.87 -3.31 -9.46
N ALA A 76 6.01 -2.96 -10.08
CA ALA A 76 6.51 -1.60 -10.18
C ALA A 76 5.57 -0.70 -10.98
N LEU A 77 5.02 -1.17 -12.10
CA LEU A 77 4.05 -0.42 -12.90
C LEU A 77 2.71 -0.29 -12.16
N GLY A 78 2.24 -1.37 -11.54
CA GLY A 78 1.00 -1.39 -10.77
C GLY A 78 1.04 -0.47 -9.56
N TYR A 79 2.10 -0.53 -8.77
CA TYR A 79 2.33 0.39 -7.64
C TYR A 79 2.64 1.79 -8.11
N GLY A 80 3.48 1.94 -9.13
CA GLY A 80 3.89 3.23 -9.68
C GLY A 80 2.67 4.08 -10.05
N GLY A 81 1.74 3.51 -10.83
CA GLY A 81 0.53 4.22 -11.22
C GLY A 81 -0.36 4.65 -10.04
N VAL A 82 -0.59 3.75 -9.09
CA VAL A 82 -1.39 4.04 -7.89
C VAL A 82 -0.72 5.09 -7.00
N PHE A 83 0.59 4.98 -6.78
CA PHE A 83 1.34 5.92 -5.97
C PHE A 83 1.39 7.30 -6.62
N THR A 84 1.56 7.38 -7.95
CA THR A 84 1.48 8.65 -8.66
C THR A 84 0.13 9.32 -8.44
N ALA A 85 -0.98 8.61 -8.62
CA ALA A 85 -2.31 9.15 -8.38
C ALA A 85 -2.50 9.60 -6.91
N PHE A 86 -1.97 8.84 -5.96
CA PHE A 86 -2.02 9.19 -4.54
C PHE A 86 -1.18 10.43 -4.19
N THR A 87 0.03 10.55 -4.74
CA THR A 87 0.92 11.72 -4.54
C THR A 87 0.26 13.02 -4.98
N PHE A 88 -0.51 12.99 -6.06
CA PHE A 88 -1.22 14.16 -6.58
C PHE A 88 -2.68 14.24 -6.15
N LEU A 89 -3.15 13.38 -5.24
CA LEU A 89 -4.55 13.36 -4.84
C LEU A 89 -5.00 14.68 -4.21
N ALA A 90 -4.19 15.24 -3.29
CA ALA A 90 -4.50 16.51 -2.65
C ALA A 90 -4.64 17.68 -3.66
N PRO A 91 -3.65 17.95 -4.54
CA PRO A 91 -3.81 18.99 -5.56
C PRO A 91 -4.94 18.67 -6.54
N MET A 92 -5.19 17.41 -6.91
CA MET A 92 -6.32 17.08 -7.79
C MET A 92 -7.69 17.37 -7.14
N MET A 93 -7.85 17.07 -5.85
CA MET A 93 -9.09 17.38 -5.13
C MET A 93 -9.28 18.88 -4.93
N GLN A 94 -8.20 19.63 -4.73
CA GLN A 94 -8.27 21.07 -4.49
C GLN A 94 -8.41 21.87 -5.80
N GLU A 95 -7.55 21.63 -6.77
CA GLU A 95 -7.43 22.42 -7.99
C GLU A 95 -8.42 22.00 -9.09
N LEU A 96 -8.70 20.70 -9.24
CA LEU A 96 -9.64 20.20 -10.26
C LEU A 96 -11.06 20.06 -9.71
N ALA A 97 -11.22 19.40 -8.56
CA ALA A 97 -12.55 19.17 -8.00
C ALA A 97 -13.08 20.36 -7.18
N GLY A 98 -12.21 21.30 -6.78
CA GLY A 98 -12.61 22.53 -6.08
C GLY A 98 -12.88 22.38 -4.58
N PHE A 99 -12.34 21.34 -3.93
CA PHE A 99 -12.45 21.16 -2.47
C PHE A 99 -11.57 22.17 -1.71
N SER A 100 -12.02 22.57 -0.52
CA SER A 100 -11.21 23.38 0.38
C SER A 100 -10.04 22.55 0.97
N PRO A 101 -8.94 23.19 1.41
CA PRO A 101 -7.83 22.50 2.06
C PRO A 101 -8.26 21.67 3.28
N SER A 102 -9.23 22.15 4.06
CA SER A 102 -9.76 21.43 5.22
C SER A 102 -10.57 20.19 4.83
N ALA A 103 -11.33 20.26 3.73
CA ALA A 103 -12.05 19.11 3.19
C ALA A 103 -11.09 18.03 2.69
N VAL A 104 -9.98 18.41 2.05
CA VAL A 104 -8.95 17.46 1.56
C VAL A 104 -8.39 16.58 2.67
N SER A 105 -8.16 17.13 3.88
CA SER A 105 -7.74 16.32 5.05
C SER A 105 -8.74 15.20 5.37
N TRP A 106 -10.04 15.49 5.31
CA TRP A 106 -11.10 14.50 5.54
C TRP A 106 -11.22 13.49 4.39
N ILE A 107 -11.00 13.94 3.15
CA ILE A 107 -10.96 13.07 1.97
C ILE A 107 -9.80 12.07 2.08
N LEU A 108 -8.61 12.53 2.48
CA LEU A 108 -7.44 11.68 2.72
C LEU A 108 -7.70 10.65 3.84
N LEU A 109 -8.41 11.05 4.90
CA LEU A 109 -8.83 10.13 5.95
C LEU A 109 -9.79 9.06 5.41
N GLY A 110 -10.82 9.47 4.66
CA GLY A 110 -11.76 8.54 4.02
C GLY A 110 -11.09 7.62 3.00
N TYR A 111 -10.12 8.14 2.25
CA TYR A 111 -9.29 7.37 1.34
C TYR A 111 -8.46 6.33 2.11
N GLY A 112 -7.85 6.71 3.24
CA GLY A 112 -7.14 5.79 4.14
C GLY A 112 -8.04 4.66 4.67
N VAL A 113 -9.29 4.96 5.04
CA VAL A 113 -10.28 3.94 5.43
C VAL A 113 -10.60 3.01 4.25
N SER A 114 -10.78 3.57 3.07
CA SER A 114 -11.05 2.80 1.85
C SER A 114 -9.89 1.85 1.53
N VAL A 115 -8.65 2.31 1.67
CA VAL A 115 -7.42 1.52 1.58
C VAL A 115 -7.38 0.39 2.62
N ALA A 116 -7.84 0.65 3.85
CA ALA A 116 -7.93 -0.39 4.89
C ALA A 116 -8.85 -1.54 4.46
N ILE A 117 -10.06 -1.17 4.01
CA ILE A 117 -11.08 -2.09 3.54
C ILE A 117 -10.54 -2.89 2.36
N GLY A 118 -9.91 -2.19 1.41
CA GLY A 118 -9.25 -2.74 0.24
C GLY A 118 -8.21 -3.81 0.57
N ASN A 119 -7.32 -3.54 1.52
CA ASN A 119 -6.32 -4.50 1.97
C ASN A 119 -6.96 -5.77 2.55
N VAL A 120 -7.98 -5.65 3.40
CA VAL A 120 -8.63 -6.82 4.00
C VAL A 120 -9.38 -7.63 2.94
N TRP A 121 -10.13 -6.94 2.07
CA TRP A 121 -10.92 -7.56 1.01
C TRP A 121 -10.03 -8.21 -0.06
N GLY A 122 -8.96 -7.53 -0.48
CA GLY A 122 -8.00 -8.02 -1.46
C GLY A 122 -7.25 -9.27 -0.98
N GLY A 123 -6.91 -9.33 0.32
CA GLY A 123 -6.36 -10.54 0.93
C GLY A 123 -7.33 -11.71 0.87
N LYS A 124 -8.58 -11.51 1.32
CA LYS A 124 -9.62 -12.54 1.22
C LYS A 124 -9.87 -13.00 -0.22
N LEU A 125 -9.81 -12.08 -1.19
CA LEU A 125 -9.97 -12.40 -2.61
C LEU A 125 -8.83 -13.30 -3.12
N ALA A 126 -7.59 -12.97 -2.75
CA ALA A 126 -6.41 -13.76 -3.09
C ALA A 126 -6.41 -15.15 -2.44
N ASP A 127 -6.84 -15.24 -1.18
CA ASP A 127 -6.97 -16.52 -0.47
C ASP A 127 -8.01 -17.42 -1.13
N LYS A 128 -9.15 -16.86 -1.56
CA LYS A 128 -10.26 -17.62 -2.13
C LYS A 128 -10.07 -18.04 -3.59
N HIS A 129 -9.53 -17.15 -4.44
CA HIS A 129 -9.47 -17.37 -5.90
C HIS A 129 -8.04 -17.49 -6.45
N GLY A 130 -7.04 -17.46 -5.56
CA GLY A 130 -5.63 -17.46 -5.92
C GLY A 130 -5.11 -16.06 -6.26
N ALA A 131 -3.87 -15.79 -5.88
CA ALA A 131 -3.26 -14.47 -5.99
C ALA A 131 -3.24 -13.91 -7.43
N VAL A 132 -2.95 -14.74 -8.43
CA VAL A 132 -2.87 -14.27 -9.83
C VAL A 132 -4.23 -13.81 -10.35
N SER A 133 -5.31 -14.51 -10.02
CA SER A 133 -6.67 -14.14 -10.43
C SER A 133 -7.10 -12.84 -9.72
N ALA A 134 -6.86 -12.75 -8.42
CA ALA A 134 -7.14 -11.56 -7.62
C ALA A 134 -6.39 -10.32 -8.13
N LEU A 135 -5.09 -10.45 -8.41
CA LEU A 135 -4.28 -9.35 -8.96
C LEU A 135 -4.79 -8.87 -10.32
N LYS A 136 -5.13 -9.79 -11.23
CA LYS A 136 -5.68 -9.43 -12.55
C LYS A 136 -6.97 -8.63 -12.40
N PHE A 137 -7.87 -9.07 -11.53
CA PHE A 137 -9.11 -8.35 -11.27
C PHE A 137 -8.87 -6.95 -10.69
N ILE A 138 -8.01 -6.85 -9.67
CA ILE A 138 -7.70 -5.58 -9.01
C ILE A 138 -7.06 -4.59 -9.99
N PHE A 139 -6.09 -5.03 -10.80
CA PHE A 139 -5.47 -4.15 -11.79
C PHE A 139 -6.43 -3.74 -12.91
N ALA A 140 -7.30 -4.65 -13.39
CA ALA A 140 -8.31 -4.30 -14.37
C ALA A 140 -9.30 -3.25 -13.82
N ALA A 141 -9.76 -3.44 -12.58
CA ALA A 141 -10.60 -2.48 -11.89
C ALA A 141 -9.92 -1.12 -11.70
N LEU A 142 -8.62 -1.11 -11.35
CA LEU A 142 -7.83 0.13 -11.24
C LEU A 142 -7.72 0.89 -12.56
N VAL A 143 -7.47 0.19 -13.67
CA VAL A 143 -7.42 0.84 -14.99
C VAL A 143 -8.76 1.51 -15.31
N VAL A 144 -9.88 0.80 -15.09
CA VAL A 144 -11.22 1.37 -15.30
C VAL A 144 -11.46 2.56 -14.39
N LEU A 145 -11.12 2.47 -13.10
CA LEU A 145 -11.32 3.54 -12.13
C LEU A 145 -10.46 4.78 -12.44
N LEU A 146 -9.23 4.61 -12.91
CA LEU A 146 -8.39 5.73 -13.35
C LEU A 146 -8.99 6.44 -14.58
N LEU A 147 -9.55 5.68 -15.54
CA LEU A 147 -10.26 6.25 -16.69
C LEU A 147 -11.54 6.98 -16.28
N VAL A 148 -12.32 6.41 -15.36
CA VAL A 148 -13.50 7.06 -14.79
C VAL A 148 -13.09 8.31 -13.99
N PHE A 149 -11.96 8.26 -13.29
CA PHE A 149 -11.46 9.39 -12.54
C PHE A 149 -11.08 10.55 -13.44
N GLN A 150 -10.45 10.29 -14.60
CA GLN A 150 -10.17 11.32 -15.60
C GLN A 150 -11.43 12.11 -16.00
N LEU A 151 -12.59 11.45 -16.08
CA LEU A 151 -13.87 12.07 -16.43
C LEU A 151 -14.57 12.74 -15.23
N THR A 152 -14.35 12.22 -14.02
CA THR A 152 -15.02 12.68 -12.80
C THR A 152 -14.21 13.68 -11.99
N ALA A 153 -12.92 13.86 -12.28
CA ALA A 153 -11.99 14.69 -11.50
C ALA A 153 -12.39 16.17 -11.40
N SER A 154 -13.13 16.70 -12.38
CA SER A 154 -13.63 18.08 -12.37
C SER A 154 -15.03 18.24 -11.76
N VAL A 155 -15.66 17.14 -11.34
CA VAL A 155 -17.03 17.11 -10.82
C VAL A 155 -16.97 16.79 -9.32
N HIS A 156 -17.19 17.80 -8.48
CA HIS A 156 -17.01 17.77 -7.02
C HIS A 156 -17.31 16.42 -6.33
N TYR A 157 -18.58 16.01 -6.27
CA TYR A 157 -18.97 14.76 -5.59
C TYR A 157 -18.60 13.49 -6.35
N ALA A 158 -18.51 13.55 -7.69
CA ALA A 158 -18.12 12.39 -8.48
C ALA A 158 -16.62 12.07 -8.30
N ALA A 159 -15.76 13.10 -8.24
CA ALA A 159 -14.35 12.98 -7.92
C ALA A 159 -14.16 12.29 -6.56
N LEU A 160 -14.90 12.74 -5.53
CA LEU A 160 -14.87 12.14 -4.20
C LEU A 160 -15.25 10.66 -4.23
N ALA A 161 -16.38 10.32 -4.85
CA ALA A 161 -16.86 8.95 -4.94
C ALA A 161 -15.84 8.04 -5.65
N THR A 162 -15.33 8.47 -6.81
CA THR A 162 -14.37 7.70 -7.60
C THR A 162 -13.06 7.50 -6.83
N VAL A 163 -12.56 8.53 -6.13
CA VAL A 163 -11.33 8.44 -5.32
C VAL A 163 -11.49 7.47 -4.15
N LEU A 164 -12.62 7.49 -3.44
CA LEU A 164 -12.86 6.56 -2.34
C LEU A 164 -12.94 5.11 -2.85
N VAL A 165 -13.65 4.87 -3.95
CA VAL A 165 -13.70 3.55 -4.58
C VAL A 165 -12.31 3.13 -5.06
N MET A 166 -11.55 4.04 -5.70
CA MET A 166 -10.17 3.80 -6.12
C MET A 166 -9.27 3.39 -4.95
N GLY A 167 -9.44 4.00 -3.78
CA GLY A 167 -8.70 3.65 -2.56
C GLY A 167 -8.85 2.18 -2.15
N ILE A 168 -10.03 1.58 -2.36
CA ILE A 168 -10.27 0.15 -2.09
C ILE A 168 -9.39 -0.74 -2.98
N PHE A 169 -9.26 -0.40 -4.26
CA PHE A 169 -8.49 -1.21 -5.20
C PHE A 169 -6.99 -0.90 -5.17
N ALA A 170 -6.62 0.34 -4.84
CA ALA A 170 -5.26 0.86 -4.85
C ALA A 170 -4.25 -0.02 -4.09
N PHE A 171 -4.65 -0.51 -2.92
CA PHE A 171 -3.79 -1.31 -2.04
C PHE A 171 -4.32 -2.73 -1.79
N GLY A 172 -5.44 -3.13 -2.40
CA GLY A 172 -5.91 -4.51 -2.34
C GLY A 172 -4.93 -5.53 -2.96
N ASN A 173 -3.95 -5.06 -3.73
CA ASN A 173 -2.88 -5.86 -4.33
C ASN A 173 -1.76 -6.26 -3.35
N VAL A 174 -1.55 -5.53 -2.25
CA VAL A 174 -0.46 -5.77 -1.27
C VAL A 174 -0.53 -7.19 -0.66
N PRO A 175 -1.68 -7.64 -0.13
CA PRO A 175 -1.76 -8.94 0.53
C PRO A 175 -1.70 -10.07 -0.49
N GLY A 176 -2.30 -9.90 -1.67
CA GLY A 176 -2.22 -10.88 -2.75
C GLY A 176 -0.79 -11.14 -3.20
N LEU A 177 0.03 -10.08 -3.28
CA LEU A 177 1.47 -10.20 -3.56
C LEU A 177 2.24 -10.86 -2.41
N GLN A 178 1.95 -10.51 -1.15
CA GLN A 178 2.58 -11.14 0.00
C GLN A 178 2.28 -12.64 0.08
N VAL A 179 1.01 -13.04 -0.10
CA VAL A 179 0.60 -14.45 -0.15
C VAL A 179 1.25 -15.16 -1.33
N TYR A 180 1.28 -14.55 -2.52
CA TYR A 180 1.93 -15.14 -3.69
C TYR A 180 3.42 -15.39 -3.49
N VAL A 181 4.12 -14.44 -2.88
CA VAL A 181 5.55 -14.58 -2.56
C VAL A 181 5.76 -15.70 -1.56
N VAL A 182 4.95 -15.79 -0.49
CA VAL A 182 5.05 -16.88 0.50
C VAL A 182 4.79 -18.24 -0.15
N GLN A 183 3.72 -18.38 -0.94
CA GLN A 183 3.39 -19.62 -1.65
C GLN A 183 4.48 -20.04 -2.64
N LYS A 184 5.05 -19.08 -3.37
CA LYS A 184 6.14 -19.35 -4.33
C LYS A 184 7.46 -19.66 -3.62
N ALA A 185 7.73 -19.03 -2.48
CA ALA A 185 8.90 -19.32 -1.66
C ALA A 185 8.83 -20.75 -1.07
N GLU A 186 7.67 -21.21 -0.61
CA GLU A 186 7.48 -22.60 -0.17
C GLU A 186 7.64 -23.62 -1.31
N GLN A 187 7.19 -23.30 -2.52
CA GLN A 187 7.33 -24.21 -3.68
C GLN A 187 8.76 -24.35 -4.19
N TYR A 188 9.56 -23.27 -4.17
CA TYR A 188 10.91 -23.28 -4.73
C TYR A 188 12.02 -23.43 -3.69
N THR A 189 11.70 -23.23 -2.40
CA THR A 189 12.59 -23.44 -1.27
C THR A 189 11.81 -24.07 -0.10
N PRO A 190 11.36 -25.34 -0.24
CA PRO A 190 10.77 -26.07 0.88
C PRO A 190 11.87 -26.28 1.93
N GLY A 191 11.83 -25.47 2.98
CA GLY A 191 12.68 -25.59 4.15
C GLY A 191 11.94 -26.33 5.24
#